data_AF-A0A1B6NSK2-F1
#
_entry.id   AF-A0A1B6NSK2-F1
#
_cell.length_a   1.000
_cell.length_b   1.000
_cell.length_c   1.000
_cell.angle_alpha   90.00
_cell.angle_beta   90.00
_cell.angle_gamma   90.00
#
_symmetry.space_group_name_H-M   'P 1'
#
loop_
_entity.id
_entity.type
_entity.pdbx_description
1 polymer ?
#
loop_
_entity_poly.entity_id
_entity_poly.type
_entity_poly.pdbx_seq_one_letter_code
_entity_poly.pdbx_strand_id
1 'polypeptide(L)' 'MVSVDYRLAPECPAPAALKDCITAYAWLAEHCHTLGALPSRIVLAGDSAGGGLSTLIAQQLTAPNENAW' A
#
# COMPACT_ATOMS: atom_id res chain seq x y z
N MET A 1 -6.54 8.92 -8.78
CA MET A 1 -6.59 7.71 -7.94
C MET A 1 -5.65 6.69 -8.56
N VAL A 2 -4.79 6.06 -7.75
CA VAL A 2 -3.93 4.95 -8.21
C VAL A 2 -4.56 3.66 -7.68
N SER A 3 -4.89 2.75 -8.59
CA SER A 3 -5.35 1.40 -8.24
C SER A 3 -4.17 0.44 -8.40
N VAL A 4 -3.98 -0.44 -7.42
CA VAL A 4 -2.83 -1.36 -7.37
C VAL A 4 -3.32 -2.76 -7.71
N ASP A 5 -2.81 -3.31 -8.81
CA ASP A 5 -3.05 -4.70 -9.22
C ASP A 5 -2.06 -5.62 -8.49
N TYR A 6 -2.30 -5.81 -7.18
CA TYR A 6 -1.42 -6.59 -6.32
C TYR A 6 -1.58 -8.10 -6.57
N ARG A 7 -0.51 -8.86 -6.32
CA ARG A 7 -0.53 -10.31 -6.51
C ARG A 7 -1.54 -10.98 -5.57
N LEU A 8 -2.25 -11.97 -6.11
CA LEU A 8 -3.36 -12.65 -5.42
C LEU A 8 -2.95 -14.05 -4.93
N ALA A 9 -3.62 -14.48 -3.86
CA ALA A 9 -3.62 -15.87 -3.44
C ALA A 9 -4.57 -16.71 -4.32
N PRO A 10 -4.30 -18.01 -4.53
CA PRO A 10 -3.25 -18.81 -3.89
C PRO A 10 -1.85 -18.72 -4.53
N GLU A 11 -1.73 -18.18 -5.74
CA GLU A 11 -0.47 -18.17 -6.52
C GLU A 11 0.64 -17.37 -5.80
N CYS A 12 0.25 -16.33 -5.07
CA CYS A 12 1.13 -15.49 -4.27
C CYS A 12 0.50 -15.30 -2.88
N PRO A 13 0.75 -16.22 -1.93
CA PRO A 13 0.18 -16.14 -0.59
C PRO A 13 0.71 -14.93 0.19
N ALA A 14 0.10 -14.65 1.34
CA ALA A 14 0.56 -13.59 2.22
C ALA A 14 2.06 -13.77 2.58
N PRO A 15 2.85 -12.68 2.59
CA PRO A 15 2.44 -11.28 2.51
C PRO A 15 2.56 -10.61 1.13
N ALA A 16 2.50 -11.34 0.01
CA ALA A 16 2.78 -10.79 -1.32
C ALA A 16 1.96 -9.53 -1.67
N ALA A 17 0.63 -9.59 -1.49
CA ALA A 17 -0.25 -8.45 -1.74
C ALA A 17 0.11 -7.20 -0.91
N LEU A 18 0.48 -7.39 0.36
CA LEU A 18 0.88 -6.28 1.23
C LEU A 18 2.18 -5.64 0.75
N LYS A 19 3.17 -6.46 0.34
CA LYS A 19 4.46 -5.98 -0.18
C LYS A 19 4.26 -5.16 -1.45
N ASP A 20 3.42 -5.62 -2.37
CA ASP A 20 3.12 -4.89 -3.60
C ASP A 20 2.46 -3.54 -3.32
N CYS A 21 1.49 -3.49 -2.40
CA CYS A 21 0.84 -2.23 -2.03
C CYS A 21 1.77 -1.25 -1.29
N ILE A 22 2.69 -1.74 -0.45
CA ILE A 22 3.72 -0.89 0.18
C ILE A 22 4.67 -0.32 -0.88
N THR A 23 5.13 -1.15 -1.82
CA THR A 23 5.97 -0.69 -2.94
C THR A 23 5.24 0.34 -3.79
N ALA A 24 3.96 0.14 -4.09
CA ALA A 24 3.14 1.08 -4.83
C ALA A 24 2.94 2.41 -4.07
N TYR A 25 2.74 2.35 -2.74
CA TYR A 25 2.67 3.55 -1.90
C TYR A 25 3.98 4.34 -1.94
N ALA A 26 5.13 3.68 -1.75
CA ALA A 26 6.44 4.32 -1.80
C ALA A 26 6.68 5.00 -3.15
N TRP A 27 6.39 4.29 -4.24
CA TRP A 27 6.48 4.86 -5.59
C TRP A 27 5.58 6.08 -5.75
N LEU A 28 4.33 6.01 -5.30
CA LEU A 28 3.40 7.15 -5.38
C LEU A 28 3.88 8.33 -4.54
N ALA A 29 4.40 8.11 -3.34
CA ALA A 29 4.94 9.17 -2.50
C ALA A 29 6.12 9.90 -3.18
N GLU A 30 7.01 9.15 -3.84
CA GLU A 30 8.14 9.70 -4.59
C GLU A 30 7.71 10.45 -5.87
N HIS A 31 6.65 9.99 -6.54
CA HIS A 31 6.25 10.50 -7.86
C HIS A 31 4.99 11.38 -7.84
N CYS A 32 4.41 11.66 -6.68
CA CYS A 32 3.13 12.37 -6.53
C CYS A 32 3.08 13.71 -7.28
N HIS A 33 4.19 14.47 -7.31
CA HIS A 33 4.28 15.74 -8.02
C HIS A 33 4.06 15.60 -9.53
N THR A 34 4.52 14.50 -10.13
CA THR A 34 4.31 14.22 -11.57
C THR A 34 2.83 13.98 -11.90
N LEU A 35 2.04 13.63 -10.89
CA LEU A 35 0.60 13.38 -10.99
C LEU A 35 -0.23 14.57 -10.50
N GLY A 36 0.40 15.72 -10.19
CA GLY A 36 -0.28 16.89 -9.62
C GLY A 36 -0.79 16.69 -8.19
N ALA A 37 -0.25 15.70 -7.46
CA ALA A 37 -0.61 15.37 -6.09
C ALA A 37 0.44 15.88 -5.09
N LEU A 38 0.10 15.81 -3.80
CA LEU A 38 0.99 16.17 -2.68
C LEU A 38 1.30 14.93 -1.83
N PRO A 39 2.57 14.70 -1.45
CA PRO A 39 2.95 13.51 -0.68
C PRO A 39 2.34 13.54 0.73
N SER A 40 2.11 14.73 1.28
CA SER A 40 1.46 14.95 2.57
C SER A 40 -0.06 14.73 2.56
N ARG A 41 -0.66 14.40 1.41
CA ARG A 41 -2.12 14.24 1.24
C ARG A 41 -2.49 12.93 0.53
N ILE A 42 -1.79 11.85 0.84
CA ILE A 42 -2.11 10.51 0.33
C ILE A 42 -3.13 9.84 1.24
N VAL A 43 -4.17 9.26 0.64
CA VAL A 43 -5.22 8.49 1.32
C VAL A 43 -5.17 7.06 0.81
N LEU A 44 -5.24 6.10 1.74
CA LEU A 44 -5.38 4.67 1.45
C LEU A 44 -6.87 4.31 1.47
N ALA A 45 -7.33 3.57 0.47
CA ALA A 45 -8.72 3.15 0.36
C ALA A 45 -8.82 1.76 -0.26
N GLY A 46 -9.74 0.95 0.27
CA GLY A 46 -10.07 -0.37 -0.25
C GLY A 46 -11.25 -0.96 0.51
N ASP A 47 -11.92 -1.93 -0.11
CA ASP A 47 -13.03 -2.69 0.47
C ASP A 47 -12.57 -4.11 0.84
N SER A 48 -13.26 -4.75 1.79
CA SER A 48 -13.00 -6.15 2.18
C SER A 48 -11.51 -6.40 2.46
N ALA A 49 -10.86 -7.34 1.76
CA ALA A 49 -9.43 -7.60 1.85
C ALA A 49 -8.56 -6.37 1.54
N GLY A 50 -8.96 -5.53 0.58
CA GLY A 50 -8.30 -4.26 0.26
C GLY A 50 -8.41 -3.24 1.40
N GLY A 51 -9.49 -3.27 2.18
CA GLY A 51 -9.62 -2.49 3.41
C GLY A 51 -8.61 -2.94 4.47
N GLY A 52 -8.46 -4.27 4.64
CA GLY A 52 -7.42 -4.84 5.51
C GLY A 52 -6.00 -4.44 5.09
N LEU A 53 -5.69 -4.52 3.79
CA LEU A 53 -4.40 -4.04 3.25
C LEU A 53 -4.18 -2.54 3.52
N SER A 54 -5.22 -1.70 3.33
CA SER A 54 -5.15 -0.27 3.63
C SER A 54 -4.79 0.00 5.09
N THR A 55 -5.41 -0.72 6.03
CA THR A 55 -5.08 -0.62 7.46
C THR A 55 -3.65 -1.06 7.77
N LEU A 56 -3.20 -2.19 7.20
CA LEU A 56 -1.86 -2.72 7.43
C LEU A 56 -0.76 -1.78 6.92
N ILE A 57 -0.96 -1.17 5.75
CA ILE A 57 -0.02 -0.16 5.21
C ILE A 57 0.03 1.05 6.16
N ALA A 58 -1.13 1.56 6.60
CA ALA A 58 -1.17 2.68 7.54
C ALA A 58 -0.45 2.37 8.86
N GLN A 59 -0.60 1.14 9.37
CA GLN A 59 0.13 0.69 10.55
C GLN A 59 1.64 0.66 10.32
N GLN A 60 2.09 0.10 9.19
CA GLN A 60 3.52 0.03 8.85
C GLN A 60 4.16 1.42 8.72
N LEU A 61 3.43 2.41 8.20
CA LEU A 61 3.93 3.77 8.03
C LEU A 61 4.00 4.57 9.33
N THR A 62 3.11 4.28 10.30
CA THR A 62 3.00 5.03 11.56
C THR A 62 3.76 4.37 12.71
N ALA A 63 3.91 3.05 12.67
CA ALA A 63 4.67 2.26 13.62
C ALA A 63 5.46 1.18 12.86
N PRO A 64 6.59 1.55 12.24
CA PRO A 64 7.41 0.62 11.48
C PRO A 64 7.88 -0.50 12.42
N ASN A 65 7.34 -1.70 12.22
CA ASN A 65 7.79 -2.87 12.94
C ASN A 65 8.69 -3.67 12.00
N GLU A 66 9.96 -3.76 12.36
CA GLU A 66 10.96 -4.53 11.60
C GLU A 66 10.61 -6.03 11.52
N ASN A 67 9.70 -6.49 12.38
CA ASN A 67 9.21 -7.88 12.43
C ASN A 67 7.82 -8.07 11.82
N ALA A 68 7.20 -7.03 11.25
CA ALA A 68 5.90 -7.15 10.58
C ALA A 68 6.09 -7.41 9.07
N TRP A 69 6.07 -8.70 8.71
CA TRP A 69 5.84 -9.30 7.37
C TRP A 69 6.82 -9.01 6.20
#